data_AF-X1LV60-F1
#
_entry.id   AF-X1LV60-F1
#
_cell.length_a   1.000
_cell.length_b   1.000
_cell.length_c   1.000
_cell.angle_alpha   90.00
_cell.angle_beta   90.00
_cell.angle_gamma   90.00
#
_symmetry.space_group_name_H-M   'P 1'
#
loop_
_entity.id
_entity.type
_entity.pdbx_description
1 polymer ?
#
loop_
_entity_poly.entity_id
_entity_poly.type
_entity_poly.pdbx_seq_one_letter_code
_entity_poly.pdbx_strand_id
1 'polypeptide(L)' 'GIEKVDRYADIGSSAGLLMEEVQNSFNCLVVGIEPGDAYREYAQGRGLKVNEELNQVNSADGKIVRYPA' A
#
# COMPACT_ATOMS: atom_id res chain seq x y z
N GLY A 1 5.03 -13.11 18.58
CA GLY A 1 5.33 -12.19 17.48
C GLY A 1 4.24 -12.34 16.42
N ILE A 2 4.29 -11.55 15.34
CA ILE A 2 3.46 -11.81 14.16
C ILE A 2 4.16 -12.86 13.30
N GLU A 3 3.51 -14.00 13.06
CA GLU A 3 4.12 -15.13 12.34
C GLU A 3 3.84 -15.09 10.83
N LYS A 4 2.76 -14.42 10.41
CA LYS A 4 2.37 -14.34 9.00
C LYS A 4 1.60 -13.04 8.74
N VAL A 5 1.88 -12.44 7.59
CA VAL A 5 1.11 -11.33 7.02
C VAL A 5 0.83 -11.69 5.57
N ASP A 6 -0.43 -11.69 5.15
CA ASP A 6 -0.79 -11.95 3.75
C ASP A 6 -0.93 -10.64 2.94
N ARG A 7 -1.35 -9.56 3.61
CA ARG A 7 -1.59 -8.25 3.00
C ARG A 7 -1.22 -7.13 3.98
N TYR A 8 -0.61 -6.09 3.44
CA TYR A 8 -0.21 -4.89 4.17
C TYR A 8 -0.62 -3.64 3.38
N ALA A 9 -1.18 -2.67 4.09
CA ALA A 9 -1.56 -1.37 3.55
C ALA A 9 -0.89 -0.27 4.38
N ASP A 10 -0.29 0.70 3.71
CA ASP A 10 0.44 1.81 4.33
C ASP A 10 -0.13 3.16 3.88
N ILE A 11 -0.52 4.03 4.82
CA ILE A 11 -1.12 5.34 4.54
C ILE A 11 -0.11 6.42 4.91
N GLY A 12 0.24 7.28 3.96
CA GLY A 12 1.41 8.15 4.06
C GLY A 12 2.70 7.39 3.77
N SER A 13 2.66 6.51 2.77
CA SER A 13 3.74 5.54 2.51
C SER A 13 5.05 6.17 2.04
N SER A 14 5.05 7.45 1.68
CA SER A 14 6.23 8.17 1.19
C SER A 14 6.95 7.37 0.09
N ALA A 15 8.28 7.22 0.17
CA ALA A 15 9.10 6.45 -0.76
C ALA A 15 8.90 4.92 -0.71
N GLY A 16 8.05 4.40 0.20
CA GLY A 16 7.71 2.99 0.31
C GLY A 16 8.75 2.09 0.99
N LEU A 17 9.71 2.66 1.73
CA LEU A 17 10.78 1.90 2.39
C LEU A 17 10.26 0.85 3.37
N LEU A 18 9.24 1.20 4.17
CA LEU A 18 8.62 0.26 5.10
C LEU A 18 7.86 -0.84 4.37
N MET A 19 7.16 -0.50 3.28
CA MET A 19 6.44 -1.47 2.47
C MET A 19 7.39 -2.54 1.92
N GLU A 20 8.55 -2.14 1.40
CA GLU A 20 9.56 -3.08 0.91
C GLU A 20 10.07 -4.01 2.00
N GLU A 21 10.39 -3.45 3.18
CA GLU A 21 10.87 -4.25 4.30
C GLU A 21 9.82 -5.27 4.77
N VAL A 22 8.56 -4.85 4.84
CA VAL A 22 7.43 -5.73 5.19
C VAL A 22 7.21 -6.78 4.10
N GLN A 23 7.28 -6.41 2.82
CA GLN A 23 7.16 -7.34 1.71
C GLN A 23 8.26 -8.41 1.75
N ASN A 24 9.50 -8.01 1.99
CA ASN A 24 10.65 -8.91 2.06
C ASN A 24 10.60 -9.82 3.28
N SER A 25 10.22 -9.27 4.43
CA SER A 25 10.14 -10.01 5.70
C SER A 25 9.03 -11.05 5.72
N PHE A 26 7.87 -10.74 5.15
CA PHE A 26 6.68 -11.58 5.26
C PHE A 26 6.25 -12.25 3.94
N ASN A 27 6.91 -11.93 2.82
CA ASN A 27 6.52 -12.37 1.48
C ASN A 27 5.03 -12.12 1.18
N CYS A 28 4.58 -10.89 1.47
CA CYS A 28 3.17 -10.51 1.45
C CYS A 28 2.83 -9.53 0.31
N LEU A 29 1.53 -9.30 0.08
CA LEU A 29 1.07 -8.25 -0.83
C LEU A 29 1.08 -6.89 -0.14
N VAL A 30 1.65 -5.88 -0.78
CA VAL A 30 1.72 -4.51 -0.25
C VAL A 30 1.00 -3.51 -1.14
N VAL A 31 0.36 -2.51 -0.53
CA VAL A 31 -0.20 -1.34 -1.20
C VAL A 31 0.02 -0.08 -0.37
N GLY A 32 0.43 1.00 -1.03
CA GLY A 32 0.65 2.30 -0.40
C GLY A 32 -0.41 3.32 -0.81
N ILE A 33 -0.66 4.30 0.06
CA ILE A 33 -1.40 5.52 -0.24
C ILE A 33 -0.46 6.69 0.04
N GLU A 34 -0.14 7.48 -0.97
CA GLU A 34 0.70 8.66 -0.87
C GLU A 34 0.15 9.77 -1.77
N PRO A 35 -0.46 10.83 -1.20
CA PRO A 35 -0.97 11.96 -1.97
C PRO A 35 0.11 12.81 -2.65
N GLY A 36 1.33 12.84 -2.12
CA GLY A 36 2.42 13.62 -2.69
C GLY A 36 3.00 13.00 -3.96
N ASP A 37 3.02 13.77 -5.05
CA ASP A 37 3.49 13.31 -6.37
C ASP A 37 4.93 12.79 -6.34
N ALA A 38 5.86 13.56 -5.78
CA ALA A 38 7.29 13.24 -5.82
C ALA A 38 7.62 11.87 -5.17
N TYR A 39 7.01 11.57 -4.03
CA TYR A 39 7.25 10.30 -3.33
C TYR A 39 6.47 9.15 -3.97
N ARG A 40 5.23 9.39 -4.41
CA ARG A 40 4.44 8.40 -5.12
C ARG A 40 5.11 7.96 -6.42
N GLU A 41 5.56 8.91 -7.25
CA GLU A 41 6.28 8.64 -8.49
C GLU A 41 7.60 7.90 -8.24
N TYR A 42 8.35 8.30 -7.21
CA TYR A 42 9.57 7.60 -6.81
C TYR A 42 9.30 6.14 -6.43
N ALA A 43 8.29 5.89 -5.59
CA ALA A 43 7.91 4.55 -5.17
C ALA A 43 7.41 3.70 -6.36
N GLN A 44 6.57 4.29 -7.23
CA GLN A 44 6.07 3.63 -8.45
C GLN A 44 7.20 3.30 -9.43
N GLY A 45 8.20 4.18 -9.58
CA GLY A 45 9.40 3.94 -10.38
C GLY A 45 10.25 2.77 -9.89
N ARG A 46 10.11 2.39 -8.61
CA ARG A 46 10.73 1.20 -8.01
C ARG A 46 9.84 -0.05 -8.09
N GLY A 47 8.67 0.04 -8.71
CA GLY A 47 7.72 -1.07 -8.90
C GLY A 47 6.72 -1.24 -7.76
N LEU A 48 6.64 -0.31 -6.80
CA LEU A 48 5.68 -0.38 -5.72
C LEU A 48 4.29 0.07 -6.18
N LYS A 49 3.25 -0.65 -5.73
CA LYS A 49 1.87 -0.24 -5.95
C LYS A 49 1.47 0.83 -4.94
N VAL A 50 1.57 2.08 -5.34
CA VAL A 50 1.18 3.24 -4.52
C VAL A 50 0.10 4.04 -5.24
N ASN A 51 -1.02 4.27 -4.54
CA ASN A 51 -2.15 5.06 -5.00
C ASN A 51 -2.10 6.47 -4.39
N GLU A 52 -2.79 7.43 -5.01
CA GLU A 52 -2.95 8.78 -4.47
C GLU A 52 -3.98 8.80 -3.35
N GLU A 53 -5.10 8.10 -3.55
CA GLU A 53 -6.25 8.09 -2.64
C GLU A 53 -6.63 6.67 -2.20
N LEU A 54 -7.26 6.57 -1.03
CA LEU A 54 -7.68 5.28 -0.47
C LEU A 54 -8.75 4.59 -1.33
N ASN A 55 -9.61 5.34 -2.02
CA ASN A 55 -10.68 4.80 -2.88
C ASN A 55 -10.14 4.08 -4.15
N GLN A 56 -8.86 4.24 -4.47
CA GLN A 56 -8.17 3.55 -5.57
C GLN A 56 -7.66 2.16 -5.15
N VAL A 57 -7.71 1.82 -3.85
CA VAL A 57 -7.38 0.50 -3.34
C VAL A 57 -8.59 -0.42 -3.49
N ASN A 58 -8.57 -1.29 -4.49
CA ASN A 58 -9.60 -2.31 -4.67
C ASN A 58 -9.47 -3.40 -3.58
N SER A 59 -10.59 -3.76 -2.96
CA SER A 59 -10.67 -4.96 -2.13
C SER A 59 -10.49 -6.23 -2.98
N ALA A 60 -10.15 -7.34 -2.31
CA ALA A 60 -9.98 -8.65 -2.96
C ALA A 60 -11.22 -9.13 -3.75
N ASP A 61 -12.40 -8.63 -3.39
CA ASP A 61 -13.71 -8.98 -3.96
C ASP A 61 -14.30 -7.85 -4.83
N GLY A 62 -13.56 -6.77 -5.08
CA GLY A 62 -14.01 -5.61 -5.87
C GLY A 62 -15.07 -4.73 -5.18
N LYS A 63 -15.42 -5.01 -3.93
CA LYS A 63 -16.36 -4.21 -3.14
C LYS A 63 -15.65 -3.09 -2.38
N ILE A 64 -15.87 -1.85 -2.82
CA ILE A 64 -15.51 -0.68 -2.03
C ILE A 64 -16.38 -0.67 -0.76
N VAL A 65 -15.78 -0.94 0.40
CA VAL A 65 -16.44 -0.76 1.70
C VAL A 65 -16.56 0.74 1.94
N ARG A 66 -17.73 1.32 1.66
CA ARG A 66 -18.06 2.69 2.04
C ARG A 66 -18.51 2.69 3.49
N TYR A 67 -17.81 3.41 4.35
CA TYR A 67 -18.35 3.78 5.66
C TYR A 67 -19.45 4.82 5.44
N PRO A 68 -20.63 4.68 6.08
CA PRO A 68 -21.63 5.74 6.05
C PRO A 68 -21.03 7.02 6.64
N ALA A 69 -21.39 8.15 6.03
CA ALA A 69 -21.06 9.48 6.52
C ALA A 69 -21.72 9.75 7.88
#